data_AF-A0A1S6QL74-F1
#
_entry.id   AF-A0A1S6QL74-F1
#
_cell.length_a   1.000
_cell.length_b   1.000
_cell.length_c   1.000
_cell.angle_alpha   90.00
_cell.angle_beta   90.00
_cell.angle_gamma   90.00
#
_symmetry.space_group_name_H-M   'P 1'
#
loop_
_entity.id
_entity.type
_entity.pdbx_description
1 polymer ?
#
loop_
_entity_poly.entity_id
_entity_poly.type
_entity_poly.pdbx_seq_one_letter_code
_entity_poly.pdbx_strand_id
1 'polypeptide(L)'
;MDFYMKLPRNRKEFSLFIFIVSVLSVNIIAPLISCFEMGFSFETWKQTLGILPFMWVVVVLLVLLTNSLASKVTGILISEEDSFSAHMIINTLVNVMMMSIVLSVVGVWIGTKTISWFPIEHFFYKWPRNFTISFLVEACIAQPFARLIILKKHQVQDRQLNVH
;
A
#
# COMPACT_ATOMS: atom_id res chain seq x y z
N MET A 1 -24.43 -5.19 8.13
CA MET A 1 -24.31 -6.45 7.37
C MET A 1 -23.53 -6.31 6.05
N ASP A 2 -23.51 -5.15 5.37
CA ASP A 2 -22.78 -4.99 4.09
C ASP A 2 -21.24 -5.03 4.16
N PHE A 3 -20.64 -4.82 5.34
CA PHE A 3 -19.20 -4.64 5.46
C PHE A 3 -18.40 -5.95 5.35
N TYR A 4 -18.98 -7.07 5.79
CA TYR A 4 -18.41 -8.41 5.64
C TYR A 4 -18.28 -8.84 4.17
N MET A 5 -18.99 -8.18 3.24
CA MET A 5 -18.82 -8.40 1.81
C MET A 5 -17.62 -7.65 1.22
N LYS A 6 -17.02 -6.70 1.95
CA LYS A 6 -15.87 -5.90 1.48
C LYS A 6 -14.53 -6.44 1.97
N LEU A 7 -14.55 -7.49 2.79
CA LEU A 7 -13.37 -8.14 3.34
C LEU A 7 -13.09 -9.45 2.62
N PRO A 8 -11.82 -9.81 2.38
CA PRO A 8 -11.48 -11.12 1.89
C PRO A 8 -11.86 -12.19 2.92
N ARG A 9 -12.63 -13.20 2.49
CA ARG A 9 -13.15 -14.30 3.33
C ARG A 9 -12.25 -15.53 3.32
N ASN A 10 -11.38 -15.65 2.30
CA ASN A 10 -10.48 -16.78 2.13
C ASN A 10 -9.08 -16.34 1.70
N ARG A 11 -8.09 -17.25 1.80
CA ARG A 11 -6.69 -16.97 1.41
C ARG A 11 -6.54 -16.52 -0.05
N LYS A 12 -7.42 -16.98 -0.95
CA LYS A 12 -7.38 -16.59 -2.37
C LYS A 12 -7.82 -15.14 -2.56
N GLU A 13 -8.89 -14.71 -1.88
CA GLU A 13 -9.35 -13.32 -1.87
C GLU A 13 -8.38 -12.40 -1.15
N PHE A 14 -7.73 -12.87 -0.08
CA PHE A 14 -6.70 -12.10 0.60
C PHE A 14 -5.50 -11.85 -0.33
N SER A 15 -5.04 -12.88 -1.05
CA SER A 15 -3.99 -12.74 -2.07
C SER A 15 -4.40 -11.78 -3.18
N LEU A 16 -5.63 -11.90 -3.69
CA LEU A 16 -6.18 -10.99 -4.70
C LEU A 16 -6.24 -9.54 -4.19
N PHE A 17 -6.65 -9.35 -2.94
CA PHE A 17 -6.72 -8.03 -2.31
C PHE A 17 -5.34 -7.38 -2.25
N ILE A 18 -4.33 -8.10 -1.72
CA ILE A 18 -2.94 -7.61 -1.66
C ILE A 18 -2.37 -7.37 -3.06
N PHE A 19 -2.69 -8.22 -4.03
CA PHE A 19 -2.27 -8.03 -5.41
C PHE A 19 -2.79 -6.72 -6.00
N ILE A 20 -4.10 -6.46 -5.89
CA ILE A 20 -4.72 -5.22 -6.40
C ILE A 20 -4.13 -3.99 -5.72
N VAL A 21 -4.05 -4.01 -4.38
CA VAL A 21 -3.50 -2.88 -3.60
C VAL A 21 -2.05 -2.63 -4.02
N SER A 22 -1.19 -3.65 -3.98
CA SER A 22 0.23 -3.48 -4.30
C SER A 22 0.49 -2.99 -5.73
N VAL A 23 -0.26 -3.49 -6.71
CA VAL A 23 -0.11 -3.07 -8.10
C VAL A 23 -0.54 -1.61 -8.26
N LEU A 24 -1.70 -1.22 -7.73
CA LEU A 24 -2.17 0.17 -7.82
C LEU A 24 -1.22 1.12 -7.09
N SER A 25 -0.87 0.79 -5.85
CA SER A 25 0.00 1.62 -5.02
C SER A 25 1.34 1.84 -5.69
N VAL A 26 2.00 0.77 -6.16
CA VAL A 26 3.32 0.90 -6.79
C VAL A 26 3.26 1.67 -8.11
N ASN A 27 2.22 1.49 -8.93
CA ASN A 27 2.06 2.21 -10.19
C ASN A 27 1.69 3.69 -10.04
N ILE A 28 1.10 4.09 -8.90
CA ILE A 28 0.73 5.49 -8.66
C ILE A 28 1.80 6.20 -7.83
N ILE A 29 2.18 5.61 -6.70
CA ILE A 29 3.08 6.22 -5.71
C ILE A 29 4.50 6.37 -6.28
N ALA A 30 5.06 5.32 -6.90
CA ALA A 30 6.46 5.36 -7.32
C ALA A 30 6.71 6.41 -8.43
N PRO A 31 5.88 6.53 -9.48
CA PRO A 31 6.00 7.63 -10.45
C PRO A 31 5.81 9.01 -9.83
N LEU A 32 4.80 9.18 -8.96
CA LEU A 32 4.55 10.47 -8.29
C LEU A 32 5.76 10.91 -7.46
N ILE A 33 6.26 10.05 -6.57
CA ILE A 33 7.44 10.36 -5.75
C ILE A 33 8.65 10.65 -6.64
N SER A 34 8.87 9.85 -7.68
CA SER A 34 10.00 10.05 -8.61
C SER A 34 9.91 11.37 -9.36
N CYS A 35 8.71 11.81 -9.76
CA CYS A 35 8.51 13.13 -10.36
C CYS A 35 8.72 14.28 -9.36
N PHE A 36 8.32 14.13 -8.09
CA PHE A 36 8.62 15.11 -7.05
C PHE A 36 10.11 15.18 -6.69
N GLU A 37 10.88 14.14 -6.98
CA GLU A 37 12.29 14.04 -6.65
C GLU A 37 13.20 14.49 -7.79
N MET A 38 12.94 14.01 -9.02
CA MET A 38 13.77 14.23 -10.20
C MET A 38 13.16 15.22 -11.20
N GLY A 39 11.97 15.73 -10.92
CA GLY A 39 11.21 16.62 -11.81
C GLY A 39 10.16 15.89 -12.66
N PHE A 40 9.14 16.64 -13.08
CA PHE A 40 8.07 16.14 -13.95
C PHE A 40 8.56 16.15 -15.40
N SER A 41 9.04 15.01 -15.88
CA SER A 41 9.37 14.79 -17.28
C SER A 41 8.92 13.41 -17.75
N PHE A 42 8.66 13.28 -19.05
CA PHE A 42 8.33 11.98 -19.64
C PHE A 42 9.48 10.98 -19.52
N GLU A 43 10.73 11.46 -19.50
CA GLU A 43 11.91 10.63 -19.29
C GLU A 43 11.95 10.05 -17.87
N THR A 44 11.71 10.88 -16.86
CA THR A 44 11.60 10.45 -15.45
C THR A 44 10.52 9.40 -15.30
N TRP A 45 9.37 9.61 -15.95
CA TRP A 45 8.26 8.66 -15.93
C TRP A 45 8.66 7.32 -16.57
N LYS A 46 9.23 7.35 -17.77
CA LYS A 46 9.66 6.15 -18.50
C LYS A 46 10.75 5.37 -17.75
N GLN A 47 11.71 6.08 -17.15
CA GLN A 47 12.74 5.47 -16.33
C GLN A 47 12.14 4.78 -15.10
N THR A 48 11.16 5.41 -14.45
CA THR A 48 10.46 4.85 -13.29
C THR A 48 9.66 3.60 -13.68
N LEU A 49 9.00 3.61 -14.83
CA LEU A 49 8.33 2.42 -15.39
C LEU A 49 9.29 1.25 -15.67
N GLY A 50 10.55 1.54 -16.00
CA GLY A 50 11.56 0.50 -16.23
C GLY A 50 11.99 -0.24 -14.96
N ILE A 51 12.01 0.43 -13.81
CA ILE A 51 12.40 -0.17 -12.50
C ILE A 51 11.21 -0.76 -11.74
N LEU A 52 9.99 -0.41 -12.17
CA LEU A 52 8.74 -0.75 -11.52
C LEU A 52 8.53 -2.25 -11.25
N PRO A 53 8.82 -3.18 -12.18
CA PRO A 53 8.64 -4.61 -11.93
C PRO A 53 9.49 -5.12 -10.77
N PHE A 54 10.75 -4.66 -10.68
CA PHE A 54 11.65 -5.02 -9.59
C PHE A 54 11.21 -4.35 -8.27
N MET A 55 10.87 -3.06 -8.33
CA MET A 55 10.38 -2.31 -7.18
C MET A 55 9.12 -2.94 -6.58
N TRP A 56 8.19 -3.41 -7.42
CA TRP A 56 6.97 -4.06 -6.97
C TRP A 56 7.24 -5.31 -6.13
N VAL A 57 8.17 -6.18 -6.56
CA VAL A 57 8.54 -7.38 -5.79
C VAL A 57 9.10 -7.00 -4.42
N VAL A 58 9.99 -6.00 -4.36
CA VAL A 58 10.55 -5.52 -3.10
C VAL A 58 9.47 -4.94 -2.19
N VAL A 59 8.56 -4.12 -2.74
CA VAL A 59 7.46 -3.52 -1.98
C VAL A 59 6.54 -4.61 -1.43
N VAL A 60 6.15 -5.61 -2.22
CA VAL A 60 5.31 -6.72 -1.75
C VAL A 60 6.00 -7.50 -0.62
N LEU A 61 7.30 -7.78 -0.74
CA LEU A 61 8.06 -8.45 0.32
C LEU A 61 8.09 -7.61 1.60
N LEU A 62 8.37 -6.31 1.48
CA LEU A 62 8.36 -5.39 2.62
C LEU A 62 6.98 -5.32 3.26
N VAL A 63 5.91 -5.22 2.47
CA VAL A 63 4.53 -5.21 2.95
C VAL A 63 4.25 -6.43 3.82
N LEU A 64 4.62 -7.63 3.36
CA LEU A 64 4.39 -8.86 4.10
C LEU A 64 5.18 -8.91 5.41
N LEU A 65 6.43 -8.44 5.39
CA LEU A 65 7.28 -8.38 6.58
C LEU A 65 6.75 -7.36 7.60
N THR A 66 6.45 -6.14 7.16
CA THR A 66 5.99 -5.05 8.04
C THR A 66 4.58 -5.24 8.53
N ASN A 67 3.71 -5.94 7.79
CA ASN A 67 2.31 -6.16 8.20
C ASN A 67 2.20 -6.90 9.54
N SER A 68 3.08 -7.86 9.79
CA SER A 68 3.11 -8.58 11.08
C SER A 68 3.49 -7.66 12.25
N LEU A 69 4.41 -6.72 12.03
CA LEU A 69 4.86 -5.74 13.02
C LEU A 69 3.80 -4.65 13.23
N ALA A 70 3.22 -4.16 12.14
CA ALA A 70 2.18 -3.15 12.16
C ALA A 70 0.92 -3.64 12.88
N SER A 71 0.54 -4.90 12.67
CA SER A 71 -0.60 -5.51 13.37
C SER A 71 -0.37 -5.57 14.89
N LYS A 72 0.85 -5.86 15.36
CA LYS A 72 1.19 -5.84 16.79
C LYS A 72 1.11 -4.44 17.37
N VAL A 73 1.67 -3.45 16.68
CA VAL A 73 1.63 -2.05 17.12
C VAL A 73 0.19 -1.54 17.15
N THR A 74 -0.62 -1.89 16.15
CA THR A 74 -2.04 -1.57 16.10
C THR A 74 -2.81 -2.14 17.29
N GLY A 75 -2.51 -3.38 17.69
CA GLY A 75 -3.14 -4.00 18.86
C GLY A 75 -2.75 -3.37 20.20
N ILE A 76 -1.67 -2.59 20.26
CA ILE A 76 -1.30 -1.79 21.43
C ILE A 76 -2.04 -0.44 21.42
N LEU A 77 -2.34 0.09 20.24
CA LEU A 77 -2.95 1.41 20.04
C LEU A 77 -4.49 1.44 20.16
N ILE A 78 -5.16 0.28 20.07
CA ILE A 78 -6.62 0.18 19.99
C ILE A 78 -7.11 -0.88 20.97
N SER A 79 -8.21 -0.60 21.67
CA SER A 79 -8.87 -1.57 22.53
C SER A 79 -9.71 -2.56 21.70
N GLU A 80 -9.91 -3.78 22.18
CA GLU A 80 -10.80 -4.75 21.50
C GLU A 80 -12.26 -4.29 21.43
N GLU A 81 -12.63 -3.29 22.23
CA GLU A 81 -13.97 -2.68 22.27
C GLU A 81 -14.20 -1.63 21.18
N ASP A 82 -13.16 -1.19 20.48
CA ASP A 82 -13.25 -0.16 19.46
C ASP A 82 -13.93 -0.65 18.17
N SER A 83 -14.52 0.28 17.43
CA SER A 83 -15.24 -0.07 16.21
C SER A 83 -14.34 -0.76 15.18
N PHE A 84 -14.86 -1.76 14.48
CA PHE A 84 -14.14 -2.48 13.43
C PHE A 84 -13.56 -1.54 12.35
N SER A 85 -14.25 -0.43 12.06
CA SER A 85 -13.76 0.61 11.14
C SER A 85 -12.53 1.33 11.69
N ALA A 86 -12.48 1.62 13.00
CA ALA A 86 -11.31 2.21 13.65
C ALA A 86 -10.11 1.26 13.58
N HIS A 87 -10.31 -0.03 13.86
CA HIS A 87 -9.26 -1.05 13.71
C HIS A 87 -8.64 -1.06 12.32
N MET A 88 -9.44 -0.99 11.26
CA MET A 88 -8.89 -0.98 9.91
C MET A 88 -8.18 0.31 9.55
N ILE A 89 -8.74 1.47 9.92
CA ILE A 89 -8.11 2.77 9.60
C ILE A 89 -6.75 2.86 10.30
N ILE A 90 -6.69 2.51 11.58
CA ILE A 90 -5.45 2.57 12.34
C ILE A 90 -4.49 1.49 11.88
N ASN A 91 -4.95 0.26 11.58
CA ASN A 91 -4.07 -0.76 11.01
C ASN A 91 -3.48 -0.31 9.66
N THR A 92 -4.28 0.32 8.80
CA THR A 92 -3.82 0.93 7.55
C THR A 92 -2.81 2.03 7.81
N LEU A 93 -3.11 2.95 8.73
CA LEU A 93 -2.23 4.06 9.08
C LEU A 93 -0.88 3.56 9.58
N VAL A 94 -0.88 2.61 10.52
CA VAL A 94 0.33 2.02 11.11
C VAL A 94 1.12 1.24 10.06
N ASN A 95 0.46 0.47 9.19
CA ASN A 95 1.14 -0.24 8.10
C ASN A 95 1.81 0.73 7.13
N VAL A 96 1.07 1.73 6.65
CA VAL A 96 1.61 2.72 5.71
C VAL A 96 2.74 3.51 6.37
N MET A 97 2.62 3.85 7.64
CA MET A 97 3.67 4.54 8.39
C MET A 97 4.94 3.71 8.48
N MET A 98 4.84 2.45 8.90
CA MET A 98 5.99 1.54 8.97
C MET A 98 6.65 1.32 7.61
N MET A 99 5.85 1.03 6.58
CA MET A 99 6.37 0.84 5.23
C MET A 99 6.99 2.12 4.67
N SER A 100 6.39 3.28 4.94
CA SER A 100 6.90 4.56 4.45
C SER A 100 8.28 4.90 5.04
N ILE A 101 8.53 4.58 6.31
CA ILE A 101 9.85 4.75 6.92
C ILE A 101 10.89 3.91 6.16
N VAL A 102 10.61 2.63 5.93
CA VAL A 102 11.54 1.73 5.24
C VAL A 102 11.72 2.13 3.77
N LEU A 103 10.62 2.40 3.07
CA LEU A 103 10.62 2.75 1.64
C LEU A 103 11.20 4.13 1.35
N SER A 104 11.23 5.04 2.32
CA SER A 104 11.90 6.33 2.13
C SER A 104 13.41 6.18 1.98
N VAL A 105 13.99 5.11 2.54
CA VAL A 105 15.41 4.77 2.37
C VAL A 105 15.60 3.80 1.22
N VAL A 106 14.92 2.65 1.28
CA VAL A 106 15.08 1.56 0.29
C VAL A 106 14.60 2.00 -1.10
N GLY A 107 13.50 2.75 -1.18
CA GLY A 107 12.95 3.23 -2.45
C GLY A 107 13.91 4.16 -3.20
N VAL A 108 14.64 5.02 -2.48
CA VAL A 108 15.67 5.89 -3.08
C VAL A 108 16.86 5.08 -3.57
N TRP A 109 17.32 4.08 -2.82
CA TRP A 109 18.39 3.19 -3.27
C TRP A 109 18.00 2.41 -4.53
N ILE A 110 16.76 1.93 -4.61
CA ILE A 110 16.23 1.24 -5.80
C ILE A 110 16.12 2.21 -6.97
N GLY A 111 15.55 3.40 -6.75
CA GLY A 111 15.34 4.40 -7.79
C GLY A 111 16.65 4.92 -8.41
N THR A 112 17.63 5.20 -7.56
CA THR A 112 18.95 5.69 -7.98
C THR A 112 19.91 4.57 -8.39
N LYS A 113 19.56 3.30 -8.10
CA LYS A 113 20.43 2.12 -8.25
C LYS A 113 21.78 2.25 -7.52
N THR A 114 21.83 3.10 -6.48
CA THR A 114 23.04 3.34 -5.70
C THR A 114 22.71 3.31 -4.21
N ILE A 115 23.56 2.66 -3.42
CA ILE A 115 23.45 2.69 -1.97
C ILE A 115 24.26 3.89 -1.49
N SER A 116 23.58 4.85 -0.86
CA SER A 116 24.20 6.09 -0.37
C SER A 116 23.59 6.51 0.97
N TRP A 117 24.28 7.39 1.69
CA TRP A 117 23.80 8.00 2.94
C TRP A 117 22.76 9.10 2.71
N PHE A 118 22.66 9.61 1.49
CA PHE A 118 21.76 10.68 1.09
C PHE A 118 20.29 10.54 1.57
N PRO A 119 19.61 9.38 1.40
CA PRO A 119 18.24 9.22 1.89
C PRO A 119 18.11 9.22 3.42
N ILE A 120 19.18 8.91 4.15
CA ILE A 120 19.20 8.93 5.63
C ILE A 120 19.37 10.36 6.11
N GLU A 121 20.28 11.13 5.51
CA GLU A 121 20.50 12.54 5.83
C GLU A 121 19.26 13.40 5.54
N HIS A 122 18.62 13.16 4.40
CA HIS A 122 17.42 13.89 3.98
C HIS A 122 16.11 13.22 4.44
N PHE A 123 16.19 12.23 5.33
CA PHE A 123 15.04 11.42 5.74
C PHE A 123 13.91 12.30 6.24
N PHE A 124 14.15 13.15 7.24
CA PHE A 124 13.11 13.98 7.85
C PHE A 124 12.53 15.04 6.91
N TYR A 125 13.27 15.42 5.86
CA TYR A 125 12.78 16.35 4.86
C TYR A 125 11.87 15.66 3.82
N LYS A 126 12.26 14.47 3.36
CA LYS A 126 11.53 13.76 2.28
C LYS A 126 10.45 12.83 2.78
N TRP A 127 10.63 12.25 3.97
CA TRP A 127 9.72 11.28 4.55
C TRP A 127 8.30 11.83 4.73
N PRO A 128 8.07 13.03 5.30
CA PRO A 128 6.70 13.53 5.48
C PRO A 128 5.94 13.64 4.15
N ARG A 129 6.59 14.19 3.11
CA ARG A 129 6.02 14.29 1.77
C ARG A 129 5.68 12.91 1.20
N ASN A 130 6.64 11.99 1.22
CA ASN A 130 6.48 10.65 0.65
C ASN A 130 5.43 9.85 1.42
N PHE A 131 5.41 9.95 2.75
CA PHE A 131 4.40 9.36 3.62
C PHE A 131 3.01 9.87 3.28
N THR A 132 2.82 11.19 3.19
CA THR A 132 1.51 11.79 2.89
C THR A 132 1.00 11.34 1.53
N ILE A 133 1.85 11.34 0.50
CA ILE A 133 1.48 10.85 -0.84
C ILE A 133 1.05 9.38 -0.76
N SER A 134 1.88 8.53 -0.15
CA SER A 134 1.57 7.10 0.00
C SER A 134 0.28 6.87 0.76
N PHE A 135 0.09 7.54 1.90
CA PHE A 135 -1.10 7.41 2.73
C PHE A 135 -2.37 7.84 2.00
N LEU A 136 -2.35 8.97 1.29
CA LEU A 136 -3.51 9.44 0.53
C LEU A 136 -3.86 8.49 -0.60
N VAL A 137 -2.87 7.99 -1.34
CA VAL A 137 -3.11 7.01 -2.42
C VAL A 137 -3.66 5.71 -1.84
N GLU A 138 -3.09 5.22 -0.74
CA GLU A 138 -3.52 3.96 -0.11
C GLU A 138 -4.96 4.06 0.42
N ALA A 139 -5.25 5.13 1.19
CA ALA A 139 -6.51 5.33 1.88
C ALA A 139 -7.66 5.72 0.93
N CYS A 140 -7.39 6.55 -0.09
CA CYS A 140 -8.42 7.06 -0.99
C CYS A 140 -8.59 6.24 -2.27
N ILE A 141 -7.54 5.57 -2.75
CA ILE A 141 -7.56 4.91 -4.06
C ILE A 141 -7.37 3.40 -3.92
N ALA A 142 -6.20 2.94 -3.46
CA ALA A 142 -5.82 1.53 -3.55
C ALA A 142 -6.73 0.64 -2.70
N GLN A 143 -6.93 0.96 -1.42
CA GLN A 143 -7.76 0.15 -0.54
C GLN A 143 -9.25 0.23 -0.87
N PRO A 144 -9.86 1.40 -1.12
CA PRO A 144 -11.26 1.46 -1.53
C PRO A 144 -11.53 0.67 -2.81
N PHE A 145 -10.65 0.78 -3.81
CA PHE A 145 -10.81 0.06 -5.07
C PHE A 145 -10.69 -1.46 -4.89
N ALA A 146 -9.71 -1.93 -4.12
CA ALA A 146 -9.57 -3.35 -3.81
C ALA A 146 -10.80 -3.90 -3.06
N ARG A 147 -11.35 -3.15 -2.10
CA ARG A 147 -12.58 -3.51 -1.37
C ARG A 147 -13.80 -3.55 -2.29
N LEU A 148 -13.89 -2.65 -3.26
CA LEU A 148 -14.97 -2.64 -4.26
C LEU A 148 -14.93 -3.87 -5.17
N ILE A 149 -13.73 -4.30 -5.59
CA ILE A 149 -13.59 -5.53 -6.40
C ILE A 149 -14.03 -6.75 -5.60
N ILE A 150 -13.62 -6.86 -4.33
CA ILE A 150 -14.04 -7.97 -3.46
C ILE A 150 -15.57 -7.95 -3.25
N LEU A 151 -16.16 -6.78 -3.04
CA LEU A 151 -17.61 -6.63 -2.94
C LEU A 151 -18.32 -7.12 -4.20
N LYS A 152 -17.87 -6.68 -5.38
CA LYS A 152 -18.45 -7.09 -6.67
C LYS A 152 -18.33 -8.59 -6.88
N LYS A 153 -17.19 -9.19 -6.52
CA LYS A 153 -16.98 -10.65 -6.60
C LYS A 153 -18.00 -11.40 -5.73
N HIS A 154 -18.20 -10.97 -4.48
CA HIS A 154 -19.19 -11.59 -3.59
C HIS A 154 -20.62 -11.44 -4.10
N GLN A 155 -20.99 -10.25 -4.60
CA GLN A 155 -22.33 -10.03 -5.18
C GLN A 155 -22.61 -10.93 -6.38
N VAL A 156 -21.61 -11.21 -7.21
CA VAL A 156 -21.73 -12.14 -8.35
C VAL A 156 -21.89 -13.58 -7.86
N GLN A 157 -21.11 -13.99 -6.85
CA GLN A 157 -21.22 -15.34 -6.26
C GLN A 157 -22.57 -15.57 -5.59
N ASP A 158 -23.05 -14.63 -4.79
CA ASP A 158 -24.36 -14.72 -4.12
C ASP A 158 -25.51 -14.73 -5.15
N ARG A 159 -25.35 -14.02 -6.28
CA ARG A 159 -26.32 -14.08 -7.38
C ARG A 159 -26.33 -15.43 -8.08
N GLN A 160 -25.18 -16.08 -8.27
CA GLN A 160 -25.10 -17.41 -8.88
C GLN A 160 -25.69 -18.50 -7.99
N LEU A 161 -25.52 -18.38 -6.66
CA LEU A 161 -26.07 -19.31 -5.68
C LEU A 161 -27.60 -19.22 -5.54
N ASN A 162 -28.20 -18.04 -5.81
CA ASN A 162 -29.64 -17.83 -5.78
C ASN A 162 -30.36 -18.18 -7.10
N VAL A 163 -29.62 -18.61 -8.14
CA VAL A 163 -30.17 -19.02 -9.45
C VAL A 163 -30.21 -20.55 -9.59
N HIS A 164 -29.64 -21.29 -8.64
CA HIS A 164 -29.76 -22.74 -8.49
C HIS A 164 -30.66 -23.08 -7.31
#